data_AF-A0A2Z7CT11-F1
#
_entry.id   AF-A0A2Z7CT11-F1
#
_cell.length_a   1.000
_cell.length_b   1.000
_cell.length_c   1.000
_cell.angle_alpha   90.00
_cell.angle_beta   90.00
_cell.angle_gamma   90.00
#
_symmetry.space_group_name_H-M   'P 1'
#
loop_
_entity.id
_entity.type
_entity.pdbx_description
1 polymer ?
#
loop_
_entity_poly.entity_id
_entity_poly.type
_entity_poly.pdbx_seq_one_letter_code
_entity_poly.pdbx_strand_id
1 'polypeptide(L)'
;MRTRSDKRLSRKHDRKVLVAEESTKSWADTDSESSSNSSSSSDSEHEEVHCLMADQTSDDEVFDFSNVAFTREDLVTALNDMVKEYRKLSHSFEEAKAENISLKNSSTESSSDELEDVDSLNTELSKLTAENDLLRNEASELKAEVERLTNEMSSWNQSSRSLHKLNVAFTREDLCHCTK
;
A
#
# COMPACT_ATOMS: atom_id res chain seq x y z
N MET A 1 3.61 -11.25 -58.85
CA MET A 1 3.64 -10.60 -57.51
C MET A 1 3.75 -11.73 -56.48
N ARG A 2 4.93 -11.99 -55.89
CA ARG A 2 5.36 -11.62 -54.50
C ARG A 2 4.23 -11.82 -53.47
N THR A 3 4.34 -12.51 -52.32
CA THR A 3 5.45 -13.09 -51.54
C THR A 3 4.86 -13.96 -50.41
N ARG A 4 5.55 -15.04 -50.05
CA ARG A 4 5.46 -15.77 -48.76
C ARG A 4 6.03 -14.90 -47.64
N SER A 5 5.42 -14.88 -46.45
CA SER A 5 6.10 -14.56 -45.18
C SER A 5 5.26 -14.95 -43.95
N ASP A 6 5.78 -15.92 -43.20
CA ASP A 6 5.53 -16.15 -41.77
C ASP A 6 5.60 -14.85 -40.96
N LYS A 7 4.64 -14.61 -40.06
CA LYS A 7 4.84 -13.70 -38.92
C LYS A 7 4.18 -14.25 -37.66
N ARG A 8 5.08 -14.79 -36.83
CA ARG A 8 4.97 -14.98 -35.38
C ARG A 8 4.29 -13.77 -34.73
N LEU A 9 3.22 -14.04 -33.98
CA LEU A 9 2.69 -13.07 -33.02
C LEU A 9 3.58 -13.06 -31.78
N SER A 10 3.93 -11.83 -31.43
CA SER A 10 5.00 -11.42 -30.55
C SER A 10 4.62 -11.48 -29.07
N ARG A 11 5.63 -11.85 -28.25
CA ARG A 11 6.03 -11.16 -27.02
C ARG A 11 4.93 -10.93 -25.98
N LYS A 12 4.80 -11.88 -25.05
CA LYS A 12 4.46 -11.55 -23.66
C LYS A 12 5.57 -12.08 -22.76
N HIS A 13 6.09 -11.18 -21.93
CA HIS A 13 7.11 -11.47 -20.95
C HIS A 13 6.45 -12.19 -19.76
N ASP A 14 6.60 -13.50 -19.70
CA ASP A 14 6.58 -14.21 -18.44
C ASP A 14 7.89 -13.88 -17.71
N ARG A 15 7.82 -13.01 -16.69
CA ARG A 15 8.72 -13.04 -15.54
C ARG A 15 8.36 -12.01 -14.49
N LYS A 16 8.11 -12.56 -13.28
CA LYS A 16 8.45 -12.05 -11.94
C LYS A 16 7.32 -11.32 -11.19
N VAL A 17 6.55 -12.12 -10.47
CA VAL A 17 6.21 -11.80 -9.09
C VAL A 17 7.50 -11.91 -8.29
N LEU A 18 8.03 -10.77 -7.84
CA LEU A 18 8.93 -10.73 -6.70
C LEU A 18 8.19 -9.96 -5.62
N VAL A 19 7.84 -10.71 -4.58
CA VAL A 19 7.45 -10.20 -3.27
C VAL A 19 8.58 -9.29 -2.81
N ALA A 20 8.30 -8.00 -2.65
CA ALA A 20 9.18 -7.12 -1.91
C ALA A 20 8.89 -7.36 -0.43
N GLU A 21 9.68 -8.23 0.19
CA GLU A 21 9.70 -8.36 1.65
C GLU A 21 10.28 -7.07 2.25
N GLU A 22 9.53 -6.53 3.19
CA GLU A 22 9.84 -5.42 4.06
C GLU A 22 11.03 -5.78 4.96
N SER A 23 12.17 -5.13 4.76
CA SER A 23 13.34 -5.29 5.63
C SER A 23 13.27 -4.28 6.77
N THR A 24 12.76 -4.73 7.92
CA THR A 24 12.94 -4.05 9.21
C THR A 24 14.38 -4.29 9.68
N LYS A 25 15.32 -3.51 9.14
CA LYS A 25 16.70 -3.51 9.61
C LYS A 25 16.81 -2.71 10.90
N SER A 26 16.68 -3.42 12.02
CA SER A 26 17.12 -2.94 13.33
C SER A 26 18.64 -2.79 13.34
N TRP A 27 19.12 -1.58 13.63
CA TRP A 27 20.52 -1.36 13.99
C TRP A 27 20.61 -1.56 15.51
N ALA A 28 21.22 -2.66 15.92
CA ALA A 28 21.68 -2.83 17.28
C ALA A 28 23.07 -2.18 17.39
N ASP A 29 23.22 -1.23 18.31
CA ASP A 29 24.51 -0.76 18.81
C ASP A 29 25.19 -1.92 19.55
N THR A 30 26.38 -2.30 19.09
CA THR A 30 27.27 -3.20 19.82
C THR A 30 28.48 -2.38 20.28
N ASP A 31 28.40 -1.89 21.52
CA ASP A 31 29.52 -1.29 22.24
C ASP A 31 30.68 -2.28 22.32
N SER A 32 31.76 -1.98 21.60
CA SER A 32 33.01 -2.75 21.66
C SER A 32 33.93 -2.16 22.72
N GLU A 33 33.65 -2.48 23.99
CA GLU A 33 34.60 -2.33 25.09
C GLU A 33 35.59 -3.51 25.04
N SER A 34 36.76 -3.32 24.42
CA SER A 34 37.87 -4.28 24.54
C SER A 34 38.98 -3.67 25.41
N SER A 35 38.82 -3.89 26.71
CA SER A 35 39.91 -3.89 27.68
C SER A 35 40.34 -5.33 27.93
N SER A 36 41.59 -5.65 27.64
CA SER A 36 42.30 -6.86 28.07
C SER A 36 43.80 -6.62 27.80
N ASN A 37 44.76 -6.94 28.65
CA ASN A 37 44.80 -7.31 30.06
C ASN A 37 46.27 -7.11 30.48
N SER A 38 46.51 -6.79 31.75
CA SER A 38 47.85 -6.63 32.33
C SER A 38 48.57 -7.98 32.56
N SER A 39 49.91 -7.92 32.51
CA SER A 39 50.92 -8.63 33.32
C SER A 39 51.75 -9.74 32.65
N SER A 40 53.08 -9.57 32.57
CA SER A 40 54.03 -10.13 33.57
C SER A 40 55.51 -10.17 33.11
N SER A 41 56.36 -9.48 33.88
CA SER A 41 57.73 -9.83 34.34
C SER A 41 58.78 -10.46 33.41
N SER A 42 59.94 -9.80 33.30
CA SER A 42 61.25 -10.43 33.55
C SER A 42 62.33 -9.40 33.86
N ASP A 43 62.95 -9.57 35.03
CA ASP A 43 64.16 -8.91 35.50
C ASP A 43 65.37 -9.58 34.85
N SER A 44 66.21 -8.82 34.15
CA SER A 44 67.53 -9.26 33.72
C SER A 44 68.43 -8.05 33.53
N GLU A 45 69.27 -7.85 34.52
CA GLU A 45 70.50 -7.08 34.54
C GLU A 45 71.45 -7.43 33.37
N HIS A 46 72.20 -6.42 32.91
CA HIS A 46 73.34 -6.41 31.99
C HIS A 46 73.18 -7.12 30.62
N GLU A 47 72.90 -6.33 29.57
CA GLU A 47 73.46 -6.61 28.25
C GLU A 47 73.73 -5.28 27.52
N GLU A 48 75.00 -4.94 27.46
CA GLU A 48 75.57 -3.86 26.67
C GLU A 48 75.38 -4.19 25.17
N VAL A 49 74.33 -3.65 24.56
CA VAL A 49 74.24 -3.56 23.10
C VAL A 49 74.30 -2.11 22.70
N HIS A 50 75.54 -1.67 22.48
CA HIS A 50 75.96 -0.44 21.81
C HIS A 50 74.85 0.21 20.95
N CYS A 51 74.32 1.34 21.43
CA CYS A 51 73.63 2.28 20.56
C CYS A 51 74.66 2.87 19.59
N LEU A 52 74.83 2.22 18.44
CA LEU A 52 75.56 2.78 17.31
C LEU A 52 74.80 4.02 16.83
N MET A 53 75.29 5.18 17.22
CA MET A 53 75.02 6.46 16.56
C MET A 53 75.46 6.32 15.10
N ALA A 54 74.52 5.98 14.23
CA ALA A 54 74.70 6.15 12.79
C ALA A 54 74.32 7.59 12.45
N ASP A 55 75.32 8.46 12.42
CA ASP A 55 75.23 9.74 11.73
C ASP A 55 75.05 9.45 10.23
N GLN A 56 73.81 9.21 9.79
CA GLN A 56 73.46 9.26 8.37
C GLN A 56 73.25 10.72 7.98
N THR A 57 74.37 11.35 7.65
CA THR A 57 74.41 12.52 6.78
C THR A 57 73.82 12.16 5.41
N SER A 58 73.08 13.09 4.83
CA SER A 58 72.61 13.12 3.43
C SER A 58 71.58 12.07 3.03
N ASP A 59 70.31 12.36 3.34
CA ASP A 59 69.39 12.74 2.27
C ASP A 59 68.27 13.58 2.89
N ASP A 60 68.58 14.85 3.12
CA ASP A 60 67.58 15.89 3.25
C ASP A 60 66.99 16.05 1.84
N GLU A 61 66.15 15.08 1.42
CA GLU A 61 65.04 15.39 0.53
C GLU A 61 64.15 16.33 1.34
N VAL A 62 64.62 17.58 1.45
CA VAL A 62 63.78 18.74 1.63
C VAL A 62 62.73 18.51 0.58
N PHE A 63 61.56 18.04 1.01
CA PHE A 63 60.39 18.16 0.19
C PHE A 63 60.38 19.63 -0.19
N ASP A 64 60.74 19.92 -1.44
CA ASP A 64 60.44 21.18 -2.09
C ASP A 64 58.92 21.15 -2.24
N PHE A 65 58.24 21.28 -1.10
CA PHE A 65 57.02 22.01 -1.01
C PHE A 65 57.43 23.39 -1.50
N SER A 66 57.39 23.56 -2.82
CA SER A 66 56.99 24.80 -3.43
C SER A 66 55.67 25.13 -2.75
N ASN A 67 55.78 25.76 -1.59
CA ASN A 67 54.70 26.19 -0.76
C ASN A 67 53.97 27.15 -1.67
N VAL A 68 52.88 26.68 -2.31
CA VAL A 68 51.83 27.60 -2.70
C VAL A 68 51.53 28.34 -1.41
N ALA A 69 52.04 29.57 -1.33
CA ALA A 69 52.25 30.28 -0.09
C ALA A 69 50.88 30.64 0.46
N PHE A 70 50.30 29.71 1.20
CA PHE A 70 49.03 29.92 1.84
C PHE A 70 49.33 30.84 3.01
N THR A 71 48.88 32.08 2.88
CA THR A 71 49.06 33.05 3.93
C THR A 71 48.18 32.61 5.11
N ARG A 72 48.57 33.00 6.32
CA ARG A 72 47.76 32.76 7.52
C ARG A 72 46.34 33.34 7.32
N GLU A 73 46.26 34.43 6.58
CA GLU A 73 45.05 35.13 6.19
C GLU A 73 44.16 34.28 5.26
N ASP A 74 44.75 33.53 4.32
CA ASP A 74 44.01 32.61 3.46
C ASP A 74 43.35 31.48 4.27
N LEU A 75 44.04 30.96 5.29
CA LEU A 75 43.50 29.93 6.18
C LEU A 75 42.38 30.42 7.06
N VAL A 76 42.54 31.61 7.64
CA VAL A 76 41.50 32.24 8.44
C VAL A 76 40.26 32.52 7.57
N THR A 77 40.46 32.94 6.32
CA THR A 77 39.38 33.19 5.37
C THR A 77 38.63 31.90 5.03
N ALA A 78 39.36 30.83 4.65
CA ALA A 78 38.77 29.53 4.34
C ALA A 78 37.98 28.96 5.53
N LEU A 79 38.52 29.07 6.74
CA LEU A 79 37.84 28.62 7.96
C LEU A 79 36.54 29.41 8.21
N ASN A 80 36.58 30.74 8.07
CA ASN A 80 35.41 31.59 8.26
C ASN A 80 34.32 31.27 7.22
N ASP A 81 34.70 31.02 5.98
CA ASP A 81 33.77 30.65 4.93
C ASP A 81 33.15 29.26 5.18
N MET A 82 33.92 28.27 5.62
CA MET A 82 33.38 26.98 6.05
C MET A 82 32.37 27.12 7.19
N VAL A 83 32.65 27.99 8.18
CA VAL A 83 31.72 28.26 9.29
C VAL A 83 30.42 28.91 8.80
N LYS A 84 30.50 29.82 7.81
CA LYS A 84 29.30 30.41 7.20
C LYS A 84 28.48 29.37 6.45
N GLU A 85 29.11 28.53 5.64
CA GLU A 85 28.42 27.48 4.89
C GLU A 85 27.80 26.43 5.83
N TYR A 86 28.50 26.02 6.89
CA TYR A 86 27.93 25.15 7.92
C TYR A 86 26.70 25.78 8.58
N ARG A 87 26.75 27.08 8.90
CA ARG A 87 25.62 27.78 9.51
C ARG A 87 24.41 27.85 8.56
N LYS A 88 24.63 28.04 7.25
CA LYS A 88 23.57 27.96 6.24
C LYS A 88 22.98 26.55 6.14
N LEU A 89 23.85 25.53 6.09
CA LEU A 89 23.43 24.13 6.01
C LEU A 89 22.62 23.71 7.24
N SER A 90 23.06 24.11 8.44
CA SER A 90 22.35 23.86 9.69
C SER A 90 20.96 24.51 9.70
N HIS A 91 20.83 25.72 9.18
CA HIS A 91 19.51 26.36 9.04
C HIS A 91 18.61 25.60 8.06
N SER A 92 19.12 25.25 6.88
CA SER A 92 18.36 24.48 5.88
C SER A 92 17.94 23.10 6.41
N PHE A 93 18.76 22.47 7.26
CA PHE A 93 18.40 21.21 7.90
C PHE A 93 17.22 21.35 8.87
N GLU A 94 17.22 22.38 9.73
CA GLU A 94 16.08 22.62 10.64
C GLU A 94 14.80 23.00 9.87
N GLU A 95 14.92 23.74 8.77
CA GLU A 95 13.81 24.02 7.86
C GLU A 95 13.25 22.74 7.23
N ALA A 96 14.12 21.88 6.69
CA ALA A 96 13.72 20.60 6.12
C ALA A 96 13.07 19.67 7.17
N LYS A 97 13.55 19.72 8.42
CA LYS A 97 12.96 18.98 9.54
C LYS A 97 11.57 19.51 9.89
N ALA A 98 11.39 20.83 9.92
CA ALA A 98 10.09 21.45 10.16
C ALA A 98 9.08 21.11 9.04
N GLU A 99 9.53 21.16 7.78
CA GLU A 99 8.72 20.75 6.62
C GLU A 99 8.36 19.27 6.66
N ASN A 100 9.31 18.38 7.01
CA ASN A 100 9.04 16.95 7.16
C ASN A 100 7.97 16.66 8.20
N ILE A 101 8.05 17.34 9.36
CA ILE A 101 7.00 17.28 10.39
C ILE A 101 5.69 17.77 9.78
N SER A 102 5.65 18.97 9.18
CA SER A 102 4.43 19.51 8.57
C SER A 102 3.77 18.57 7.56
N LEU A 103 4.56 17.95 6.67
CA LEU A 103 4.07 16.99 5.69
C LEU A 103 3.50 15.74 6.36
N LYS A 104 4.19 15.21 7.38
CA LYS A 104 3.69 14.06 8.14
C LYS A 104 2.34 14.37 8.80
N ASN A 105 2.19 15.56 9.35
CA ASN A 105 0.94 16.03 9.96
C ASN A 105 -0.18 16.08 8.93
N SER A 106 0.08 16.70 7.77
CA SER A 106 -0.91 16.79 6.68
C SER A 106 -1.28 15.43 6.10
N SER A 107 -0.36 14.48 6.07
CA SER A 107 -0.61 13.11 5.60
C SER A 107 -1.47 12.33 6.59
N THR A 108 -1.28 12.51 7.90
CA THR A 108 -2.11 11.85 8.91
C THR A 108 -3.49 12.47 9.05
N GLU A 109 -3.61 13.78 8.84
CA GLU A 109 -4.88 14.51 8.92
C GLU A 109 -5.74 14.25 7.67
N SER A 110 -5.15 14.28 6.47
CA SER A 110 -5.84 13.96 5.21
C SER A 110 -6.35 12.51 5.13
N SER A 111 -5.71 11.58 5.84
CA SER A 111 -6.11 10.16 5.85
C SER A 111 -7.26 9.85 6.81
N SER A 112 -7.56 10.75 7.76
CA SER A 112 -8.57 10.50 8.79
C SER A 112 -9.98 10.76 8.27
N ASP A 113 -10.16 11.86 7.54
CA ASP A 113 -11.47 12.26 7.01
C ASP A 113 -11.97 11.29 5.93
N GLU A 114 -11.08 10.74 5.09
CA GLU A 114 -11.43 9.74 4.08
C GLU A 114 -11.83 8.38 4.70
N LEU A 115 -11.31 8.05 5.89
CA LEU A 115 -11.60 6.77 6.55
C LEU A 115 -13.02 6.75 7.14
N GLU A 116 -13.46 7.85 7.76
CA GLU A 116 -14.82 7.98 8.31
C GLU A 116 -15.89 7.93 7.21
N ASP A 117 -15.62 8.56 6.06
CA ASP A 117 -16.49 8.50 4.89
C ASP A 117 -16.61 7.08 4.32
N VAL A 118 -15.50 6.33 4.28
CA VAL A 118 -15.51 4.92 3.82
C VAL A 118 -16.35 4.04 4.75
N ASP A 119 -16.20 4.18 6.06
CA ASP A 119 -17.00 3.42 7.03
C ASP A 119 -18.49 3.79 6.95
N SER A 120 -18.81 5.08 6.82
CA SER A 120 -20.17 5.57 6.60
C SER A 120 -20.80 4.94 5.36
N LEU A 121 -20.12 5.02 4.21
CA LEU A 121 -20.59 4.42 2.96
C LEU A 121 -20.77 2.90 3.07
N ASN A 122 -19.88 2.21 3.78
CA ASN A 122 -19.96 0.76 3.96
C ASN A 122 -21.20 0.36 4.80
N THR A 123 -21.55 1.16 5.82
CA THR A 123 -22.77 0.95 6.60
C THR A 123 -24.03 1.17 5.76
N GLU A 124 -24.06 2.21 4.94
CA GLU A 124 -25.20 2.50 4.05
C GLU A 124 -25.37 1.40 2.99
N LEU A 125 -24.27 0.90 2.42
CA LEU A 125 -24.27 -0.22 1.48
C LEU A 125 -24.80 -1.50 2.13
N SER A 126 -24.40 -1.79 3.36
CA SER A 126 -24.90 -2.94 4.12
C SER A 126 -26.42 -2.85 4.38
N LYS A 127 -26.91 -1.65 4.71
CA LYS A 127 -28.35 -1.39 4.90
C LYS A 127 -29.14 -1.59 3.61
N LEU A 128 -28.67 -1.01 2.50
CA LEU A 128 -29.32 -1.15 1.18
C LEU A 128 -29.32 -2.60 0.71
N THR A 129 -28.26 -3.36 1.01
CA THR A 129 -28.18 -4.79 0.68
C THR A 129 -29.29 -5.58 1.40
N ALA A 130 -29.47 -5.35 2.69
CA ALA A 130 -30.53 -6.01 3.47
C ALA A 130 -31.93 -5.62 3.00
N GLU A 131 -32.16 -4.35 2.66
CA GLU A 131 -33.43 -3.87 2.12
C GLU A 131 -33.74 -4.48 0.74
N ASN A 132 -32.74 -4.61 -0.14
CA ASN A 132 -32.89 -5.23 -1.45
C ASN A 132 -33.29 -6.71 -1.33
N ASP A 133 -32.67 -7.44 -0.39
CA ASP A 133 -33.02 -8.83 -0.11
C ASP A 133 -34.46 -8.98 0.41
N LEU A 134 -34.90 -8.06 1.27
CA LEU A 134 -36.27 -8.05 1.77
C LEU A 134 -37.28 -7.81 0.64
N LEU A 135 -37.04 -6.79 -0.19
CA LEU A 135 -37.90 -6.49 -1.34
C LEU A 135 -37.95 -7.64 -2.35
N ARG A 136 -36.83 -8.33 -2.57
CA ARG A 136 -36.77 -9.52 -3.43
C ARG A 136 -37.63 -10.66 -2.88
N ASN A 137 -37.65 -10.84 -1.56
CA ASN A 137 -38.50 -11.84 -0.91
C ASN A 137 -39.99 -11.47 -1.04
N GLU A 138 -40.35 -10.23 -0.75
CA GLU A 138 -41.73 -9.74 -0.88
C GLU A 138 -42.24 -9.84 -2.33
N ALA A 139 -41.40 -9.47 -3.30
CA ALA A 139 -41.73 -9.64 -4.71
C ALA A 139 -41.96 -11.11 -5.11
N SER A 140 -41.22 -12.05 -4.49
CA SER A 140 -41.40 -13.48 -4.73
C SER A 140 -42.70 -14.00 -4.12
N GLU A 141 -43.08 -13.53 -2.93
CA GLU A 141 -44.34 -13.86 -2.28
C GLU A 141 -45.54 -13.31 -3.06
N LEU A 142 -45.50 -12.05 -3.45
CA LEU A 142 -46.53 -11.43 -4.30
C LEU A 142 -46.69 -12.16 -5.63
N LYS A 143 -45.58 -12.60 -6.24
CA LYS A 143 -45.62 -13.38 -7.47
C LYS A 143 -46.36 -14.72 -7.28
N ALA A 144 -46.08 -15.42 -6.17
CA ALA A 144 -46.77 -16.67 -5.85
C ALA A 144 -48.27 -16.44 -5.60
N GLU A 145 -48.63 -15.36 -4.93
CA GLU A 145 -50.03 -15.01 -4.65
C GLU A 145 -50.79 -14.65 -5.93
N VAL A 146 -50.16 -13.93 -6.86
CA VAL A 146 -50.74 -13.64 -8.18
C VAL A 146 -51.01 -14.92 -8.97
N GLU A 147 -50.07 -15.88 -8.95
CA GLU A 147 -50.26 -17.17 -9.60
C GLU A 147 -51.41 -17.97 -8.97
N ARG A 148 -51.49 -17.99 -7.64
CA ARG A 148 -52.58 -18.62 -6.88
C ARG A 148 -53.94 -18.03 -7.25
N LEU A 149 -54.07 -16.71 -7.23
CA LEU A 149 -55.32 -16.01 -7.58
C LEU A 149 -55.70 -16.20 -9.05
N THR A 150 -54.71 -16.24 -9.95
CA THR A 150 -54.95 -16.52 -11.38
C THR A 150 -55.57 -17.91 -11.57
N ASN A 151 -55.05 -18.92 -10.85
CA ASN A 151 -55.58 -20.28 -10.88
C ASN A 151 -57.01 -20.34 -10.31
N GLU A 152 -57.27 -19.64 -9.21
CA GLU A 152 -58.61 -19.55 -8.61
C GLU A 152 -59.62 -18.90 -9.56
N MET A 153 -59.23 -17.78 -10.19
CA MET A 153 -60.05 -17.06 -11.17
C MET A 153 -60.39 -17.95 -12.38
N SER A 154 -59.43 -18.72 -12.88
CA SER A 154 -59.66 -19.66 -13.99
C SER A 154 -60.65 -20.77 -13.61
N SER A 155 -60.56 -21.31 -12.39
CA SER A 155 -61.47 -22.31 -11.84
C SER A 155 -62.89 -21.76 -11.69
N TRP A 156 -63.01 -20.55 -11.16
CA TRP A 156 -64.30 -19.84 -11.07
C TRP A 156 -64.93 -19.62 -12.44
N ASN A 157 -64.16 -19.14 -13.42
CA ASN A 157 -64.64 -18.93 -14.79
C ASN A 157 -65.14 -20.24 -15.43
N GLN A 158 -64.44 -21.36 -15.20
CA GLN A 158 -64.88 -22.68 -15.68
C GLN A 158 -66.17 -23.14 -15.00
N SER A 159 -66.29 -22.94 -13.68
CA SER A 159 -67.50 -23.26 -12.92
C SER A 159 -68.70 -22.42 -13.40
N SER A 160 -68.53 -21.11 -13.56
CA SER A 160 -69.56 -20.20 -14.08
C SER A 160 -70.04 -20.61 -15.48
N ARG A 161 -69.13 -21.00 -16.38
CA ARG A 161 -69.50 -21.52 -17.71
C ARG A 161 -70.33 -22.80 -17.62
N SER A 162 -69.99 -23.69 -16.68
CA SER A 162 -70.71 -24.95 -16.48
C SER A 162 -72.11 -24.72 -15.92
N LEU A 163 -72.24 -23.82 -14.94
CA LEU A 163 -73.52 -23.41 -14.37
C LEU A 163 -74.41 -22.73 -15.42
N HIS A 164 -73.85 -21.84 -16.25
CA HIS A 164 -74.60 -21.22 -17.34
C HIS A 164 -75.14 -22.26 -18.31
N LYS A 165 -74.35 -23.28 -18.69
CA LYS A 165 -74.83 -24.37 -19.56
C LYS A 165 -76.00 -25.11 -18.94
N LEU A 166 -75.94 -25.39 -17.63
CA LEU A 166 -77.00 -26.07 -16.91
C LEU A 166 -78.29 -25.24 -16.84
N ASN A 167 -78.17 -23.93 -16.59
CA ASN A 167 -79.31 -23.01 -16.58
C ASN A 167 -80.02 -22.93 -17.96
N VAL A 168 -79.25 -22.90 -19.05
CA VAL A 168 -79.81 -22.95 -20.41
C VAL A 168 -80.49 -24.29 -20.70
N ALA A 169 -79.93 -25.40 -20.20
CA ALA A 169 -80.57 -26.72 -20.36
C ALA A 169 -81.91 -26.79 -19.62
N PHE A 170 -81.96 -26.32 -18.37
CA PHE A 170 -83.16 -26.31 -17.55
C PHE A 170 -84.29 -25.48 -18.18
N THR A 171 -83.99 -24.23 -18.57
CA THR A 171 -84.98 -23.36 -19.25
C THR A 171 -85.49 -23.95 -20.56
N ARG A 172 -84.67 -24.69 -21.30
CA ARG A 172 -85.09 -25.37 -22.55
C ARG A 172 -86.02 -26.56 -22.26
N GLU A 173 -85.80 -27.28 -21.18
CA GLU A 173 -86.61 -28.44 -20.78
C GLU A 173 -88.01 -28.02 -20.29
N ASP A 174 -88.09 -26.91 -19.56
CA ASP A 174 -89.36 -26.29 -19.13
C ASP A 174 -90.21 -25.82 -20.32
N LEU A 175 -89.60 -25.17 -21.33
CA LEU A 175 -90.31 -24.78 -22.56
C LEU A 175 -90.88 -25.99 -23.33
N CYS A 176 -90.16 -27.12 -23.31
CA CYS A 176 -90.60 -28.35 -23.97
C CYS A 176 -91.79 -28.99 -23.25
N HIS A 177 -91.87 -28.86 -21.92
CA HIS A 177 -93.01 -29.37 -21.13
C HIS A 177 -94.26 -28.51 -21.27
N CYS A 178 -94.15 -27.18 -21.45
CA CYS A 178 -95.32 -26.32 -21.67
C CYS A 178 -95.96 -26.42 -23.06
N THR A 179 -95.33 -27.10 -24.02
CA THR A 179 -95.78 -27.17 -25.43
C THR A 179 -96.40 -28.51 -25.83
N LYS A 180 -96.55 -29.45 -24.87
CA LYS A 180 -97.28 -30.73 -25.02
C LYS A 180 -98.58 -30.71 -24.24
#